data_AF-X0X8N0-F1
#
_entry.id   AF-X0X8N0-F1
#
_cell.length_a   1.000
_cell.length_b   1.000
_cell.length_c   1.000
_cell.angle_alpha   90.00
_cell.angle_beta   90.00
_cell.angle_gamma   90.00
#
_symmetry.space_group_name_H-M   'P 1'
#
loop_
_entity.id
_entity.type
_entity.pdbx_description
1 polymer ?
#
loop_
_entity_poly.entity_id
_entity_poly.type
_entity_poly.pdbx_seq_one_letter_code
_entity_poly.pdbx_strand_id
1 'polypeptide(L)'
;GEAQIIPFPSSQPDPERTMAQHQIHQILERAIDALPEPFRVVLVARLVEEMSIEETADLLDLRPETVKTRLHRARLLLRDDLERQVGPMLTDVFPFDGARCERMADVVIARLSLAG
;
A
#
# COMPACT_ATOMS: atom_id res chain seq x y z
N GLY A 1 11.83 -46.21 -15.98
CA GLY A 1 11.94 -44.82 -16.43
C GLY A 1 12.05 -43.98 -15.19
N GLU A 2 13.24 -43.46 -14.91
CA GLU A 2 13.50 -42.69 -13.70
C GLU A 2 12.85 -41.31 -13.84
N ALA A 3 12.05 -40.93 -12.86
CA ALA A 3 11.43 -39.61 -12.81
C ALA A 3 12.50 -38.58 -12.41
N GLN A 4 12.80 -37.66 -13.31
CA GLN A 4 13.71 -36.54 -13.04
C GLN A 4 12.91 -35.39 -12.44
N ILE A 5 13.23 -35.03 -11.20
CA ILE A 5 12.68 -33.84 -10.54
C ILE A 5 13.30 -32.62 -11.21
N ILE A 6 12.49 -31.82 -11.91
CA ILE A 6 12.90 -30.51 -12.42
C ILE A 6 12.79 -29.53 -11.24
N PRO A 7 13.90 -28.99 -10.71
CA PRO A 7 13.81 -27.96 -9.69
C PRO A 7 13.20 -26.70 -10.32
N PHE A 8 12.16 -26.16 -9.70
CA PHE A 8 11.68 -24.81 -10.00
C PHE A 8 12.85 -23.84 -9.80
N PRO A 9 13.07 -22.86 -10.71
CA PRO A 9 14.12 -21.86 -10.53
C PRO A 9 13.89 -21.17 -9.18
N SER A 10 14.88 -21.31 -8.32
CA SER A 10 14.87 -20.83 -6.94
C SER A 10 14.45 -19.37 -6.84
N SER A 11 13.70 -19.05 -5.79
CA SER A 11 13.40 -17.72 -5.28
C SER A 11 14.67 -16.96 -4.85
N GLN A 12 15.59 -16.71 -5.79
CA GLN A 12 16.66 -15.75 -5.56
C GLN A 12 16.01 -14.38 -5.33
N PRO A 13 16.57 -13.55 -4.44
CA PRO A 13 16.13 -12.16 -4.30
C PRO A 13 16.32 -11.49 -5.67
N ASP A 14 15.21 -11.32 -6.36
CA ASP A 14 15.13 -10.58 -7.60
C ASP A 14 15.48 -9.12 -7.28
N PRO A 15 16.58 -8.57 -7.83
CA PRO A 15 16.99 -7.20 -7.56
C PRO A 15 15.88 -6.20 -7.85
N GLU A 16 15.06 -6.45 -8.87
CA GLU A 16 13.93 -5.60 -9.22
C GLU A 16 12.87 -5.61 -8.11
N ARG A 17 12.56 -6.78 -7.56
CA ARG A 17 11.65 -6.93 -6.43
C ARG A 17 12.16 -6.26 -5.15
N THR A 18 13.45 -6.41 -4.85
CA THR A 18 14.05 -5.74 -3.68
C THR A 18 14.07 -4.22 -3.85
N MET A 19 14.36 -3.71 -5.05
CA MET A 19 14.29 -2.28 -5.35
C MET A 19 12.86 -1.74 -5.20
N ALA A 20 11.85 -2.44 -5.73
CA ALA A 20 10.46 -2.03 -5.60
C ALA A 20 9.99 -1.98 -4.13
N GLN A 21 10.38 -2.96 -3.31
CA GLN A 21 10.11 -2.94 -1.86
C GLN A 21 10.74 -1.73 -1.18
N HIS A 22 11.99 -1.40 -1.53
CA HIS A 22 12.70 -0.24 -1.00
C HIS A 22 11.97 1.07 -1.33
N GLN A 23 11.46 1.21 -2.55
CA GLN A 23 10.70 2.38 -2.96
C GLN A 23 9.41 2.54 -2.16
N ILE A 24 8.68 1.44 -1.92
CA ILE A 24 7.47 1.46 -1.07
C ILE A 24 7.81 1.89 0.35
N HIS A 25 8.90 1.36 0.93
CA HIS A 25 9.34 1.74 2.27
C HIS A 25 9.68 3.23 2.35
N GLN A 26 10.42 3.77 1.38
CA GLN A 26 10.78 5.19 1.33
C GLN A 26 9.56 6.12 1.19
N ILE A 27 8.50 5.69 0.51
CA ILE A 27 7.24 6.45 0.43
C ILE A 27 6.58 6.49 1.81
N LEU A 28 6.51 5.34 2.49
CA LEU A 28 5.89 5.25 3.80
C LEU A 28 6.66 6.04 4.87
N GLU A 29 7.99 5.92 4.91
CA GLU A 29 8.86 6.68 5.82
C GLU A 29 8.65 8.18 5.66
N ARG A 30 8.71 8.69 4.42
CA ARG A 30 8.46 10.12 4.14
C ARG A 30 7.06 10.57 4.54
N ALA A 31 6.05 9.74 4.30
CA ALA A 31 4.66 10.07 4.67
C ALA A 31 4.48 10.12 6.19
N ILE A 32 5.15 9.22 6.94
CA ILE A 32 5.16 9.23 8.41
C ILE A 32 5.93 10.45 8.93
N ASP A 33 7.09 10.77 8.34
CA ASP A 33 7.92 11.91 8.73
C ASP A 33 7.23 13.26 8.49
N ALA A 34 6.40 13.36 7.44
CA ALA A 34 5.61 14.55 7.13
C ALA A 34 4.46 14.81 8.11
N LEU A 35 4.09 13.83 8.95
CA LEU A 35 3.04 14.04 9.95
C LEU A 35 3.46 15.09 10.99
N PRO A 36 2.54 15.98 11.41
CA PRO A 36 2.77 16.83 12.56
C PRO A 36 3.17 16.00 13.79
N GLU A 37 4.18 16.48 14.51
CA GLU A 37 4.85 15.75 15.59
C GLU A 37 3.88 15.13 16.62
N PRO A 38 2.84 15.84 17.12
CA PRO A 38 1.88 15.25 18.07
C PRO A 38 1.10 14.02 17.55
N PHE A 39 0.94 13.90 16.23
CA PHE A 39 0.27 12.76 15.60
C PHE A 39 1.26 11.65 15.26
N ARG A 40 2.46 12.02 14.80
CA ARG A 40 3.54 11.09 14.48
C ARG A 40 3.96 10.27 15.71
N VAL A 41 4.20 10.92 16.84
CA VAL A 41 4.62 10.22 18.07
C VAL A 41 3.58 9.21 18.56
N VAL A 42 2.28 9.57 18.47
CA VAL A 42 1.18 8.66 18.83
C VAL A 42 1.08 7.51 17.83
N LEU A 43 1.27 7.76 16.54
CA LEU A 43 1.23 6.71 15.51
C LEU A 43 2.38 5.72 15.70
N VAL A 44 3.61 6.19 15.91
CA VAL A 44 4.80 5.34 16.09
C VAL A 44 4.67 4.48 17.34
N ALA A 45 4.32 5.06 18.50
CA ALA A 45 4.09 4.30 19.73
C ALA A 45 3.04 3.19 19.54
N ARG A 46 2.00 3.44 18.74
CA ARG A 46 0.89 2.52 18.53
C ARG A 46 1.09 1.46 17.45
N LEU A 47 1.89 1.74 16.42
CA LEU A 47 2.05 0.86 15.26
C LEU A 47 3.43 0.19 15.21
N VAL A 48 4.47 0.85 15.72
CA VAL A 48 5.85 0.36 15.69
C VAL A 48 6.21 -0.27 17.02
N GLU A 49 5.93 0.43 18.12
CA GLU A 49 6.22 -0.06 19.47
C GLU A 49 5.06 -0.93 20.03
N GLU A 50 3.97 -1.08 19.27
CA GLU A 50 2.78 -1.89 19.61
C GLU A 50 2.15 -1.59 20.99
N MET A 51 2.42 -0.42 21.56
CA MET A 51 1.95 -0.02 22.89
C MET A 51 0.42 0.06 22.95
N SER A 52 -0.18 -0.24 24.10
CA SER A 52 -1.61 -0.02 24.39
C SER A 52 -1.98 1.47 24.39
N ILE A 53 -3.28 1.80 24.41
CA ILE A 53 -3.71 3.22 24.41
C ILE A 53 -3.32 3.84 25.74
N GLU A 54 -3.43 3.05 26.79
CA GLU A 54 -3.12 3.34 28.18
C GLU A 54 -1.62 3.57 28.34
N GLU A 55 -0.76 2.66 27.88
CA GLU A 55 0.70 2.84 27.93
C GLU A 55 1.16 4.06 27.11
N THR A 56 0.53 4.29 25.95
CA THR A 56 0.84 5.48 25.13
C THR A 56 0.41 6.77 25.84
N ALA A 57 -0.73 6.75 26.53
CA ALA A 57 -1.23 7.87 27.31
C ALA A 57 -0.29 8.20 28.46
N ASP A 58 0.14 7.18 29.20
CA ASP A 58 1.09 7.33 30.31
C ASP A 58 2.46 7.80 29.82
N LEU A 59 2.99 7.24 28.72
CA LEU A 59 4.28 7.62 28.14
C LEU A 59 4.32 9.08 27.70
N LEU A 60 3.25 9.56 27.08
CA LEU A 60 3.19 10.88 26.45
C LEU A 60 2.54 11.95 27.34
N ASP A 61 2.17 11.60 28.57
CA ASP A 61 1.40 12.45 29.50
C ASP A 61 0.11 13.01 28.86
N LEU A 62 -0.67 12.11 28.27
CA LEU A 62 -1.92 12.41 27.57
C LEU A 62 -3.09 11.66 28.21
N ARG A 63 -4.31 12.11 27.91
CA ARG A 63 -5.50 11.31 28.20
C ARG A 63 -5.68 10.19 27.15
N PRO A 64 -6.18 9.00 27.52
CA PRO A 64 -6.51 7.93 26.57
C PRO A 64 -7.40 8.39 25.39
N GLU A 65 -8.35 9.31 25.63
CA GLU A 65 -9.20 9.90 24.58
C GLU A 65 -8.39 10.76 23.60
N THR A 66 -7.35 11.44 24.09
CA THR A 66 -6.45 12.24 23.26
C THR A 66 -5.60 11.33 22.37
N VAL A 67 -5.12 10.20 22.90
CA VAL A 67 -4.42 9.18 22.10
C VAL A 67 -5.32 8.65 20.98
N LYS A 68 -6.57 8.26 21.30
CA LYS A 68 -7.54 7.78 20.30
C LYS A 68 -7.79 8.80 19.17
N THR A 69 -8.04 10.05 19.54
CA THR A 69 -8.32 11.13 18.57
C THR A 69 -7.09 11.50 17.74
N ARG A 70 -5.90 11.56 18.35
CA ARG A 70 -4.64 11.79 17.63
C ARG A 70 -4.30 10.64 16.69
N LEU A 71 -4.47 9.40 17.12
CA LEU A 71 -4.25 8.22 16.27
C LEU A 71 -5.18 8.21 15.06
N HIS A 72 -6.46 8.52 15.26
CA HIS A 72 -7.42 8.62 14.16
C HIS A 72 -6.99 9.70 13.15
N ARG A 73 -6.66 10.91 13.64
CA ARG A 73 -6.18 12.01 12.78
C ARG A 73 -4.88 11.66 12.06
N ALA A 74 -3.93 11.02 12.74
CA ALA A 74 -2.68 10.55 12.14
C ALA A 74 -2.95 9.63 10.93
N ARG A 75 -3.87 8.67 11.08
CA ARG A 75 -4.25 7.74 9.99
C ARG A 75 -4.93 8.45 8.82
N LEU A 76 -5.75 9.46 9.08
CA LEU A 76 -6.38 10.25 8.01
C LEU A 76 -5.33 11.06 7.24
N LEU A 77 -4.44 11.76 7.95
CA LEU A 77 -3.36 12.54 7.32
C LEU A 77 -2.41 11.65 6.52
N LEU A 78 -2.05 10.49 7.07
CA LEU A 78 -1.21 9.52 6.37
C LEU A 78 -1.89 9.01 5.10
N ARG A 79 -3.19 8.71 5.16
CA ARG A 79 -3.98 8.30 4.00
C ARG A 79 -4.01 9.39 2.93
N ASP A 80 -4.37 10.61 3.29
CA ASP A 80 -4.42 11.75 2.35
C ASP A 80 -3.07 12.01 1.68
N ASP A 81 -1.97 11.81 2.40
CA ASP A 81 -0.62 11.97 1.86
C ASP A 81 -0.25 10.83 0.90
N LEU A 82 -0.51 9.58 1.28
CA LEU A 82 -0.29 8.43 0.41
C LEU A 82 -1.20 8.45 -0.84
N GLU A 83 -2.44 8.91 -0.73
CA GLU A 83 -3.33 9.09 -1.88
C GLU A 83 -2.78 10.15 -2.85
N ARG A 84 -2.22 11.25 -2.35
CA ARG A 84 -1.56 12.26 -3.19
C ARG A 84 -0.29 11.73 -3.86
N GLN A 85 0.49 10.90 -3.17
CA GLN A 85 1.75 10.37 -3.71
C GLN A 85 1.54 9.20 -4.67
N VAL A 86 0.61 8.29 -4.36
CA VAL A 86 0.44 7.00 -5.06
C VAL A 86 -0.82 6.97 -5.92
N GLY A 87 -1.80 7.84 -5.69
CA GLY A 87 -3.06 7.92 -6.45
C GLY A 87 -2.87 8.03 -7.97
N PRO A 88 -1.97 8.89 -8.49
CA PRO A 88 -1.65 8.92 -9.91
C PRO A 88 -1.14 7.57 -10.43
N MET A 89 -0.22 6.94 -9.71
CA MET A 89 0.29 5.61 -10.01
C MET A 89 -0.80 4.53 -10.01
N LEU A 90 -1.75 4.57 -9.06
CA LEU A 90 -2.86 3.61 -9.01
C LEU A 90 -3.78 3.73 -10.24
N THR A 91 -3.92 4.95 -10.78
CA THR A 91 -4.67 5.18 -12.01
C THR A 91 -3.96 4.55 -13.22
N ASP A 92 -2.64 4.55 -13.22
CA ASP A 92 -1.83 3.91 -14.28
C ASP A 92 -1.81 2.38 -14.15
N VAL A 93 -1.88 1.84 -12.93
CA VAL A 93 -1.93 0.38 -12.67
C VAL A 93 -3.31 -0.19 -13.01
N PHE A 94 -4.37 0.59 -12.80
CA PHE A 94 -5.75 0.23 -13.15
C PHE A 94 -6.33 1.27 -14.12
N PRO A 95 -5.81 1.36 -15.36
CA PRO A 95 -6.32 2.32 -16.33
C PRO A 95 -7.79 2.00 -16.52
N PHE A 96 -8.64 3.01 -16.33
CA PHE A 96 -10.08 2.89 -16.44
C PHE A 96 -10.39 2.19 -17.76
N ASP A 97 -10.89 0.96 -17.65
CA ASP A 97 -11.42 0.13 -18.72
C ASP A 97 -10.50 -0.27 -19.89
N GLY A 98 -9.17 -0.16 -19.83
CA GLY A 98 -8.28 -0.51 -20.95
C GLY A 98 -8.39 -1.98 -21.42
N ALA A 99 -7.82 -2.93 -20.65
CA ALA A 99 -7.84 -4.35 -21.03
C ALA A 99 -9.24 -4.99 -21.00
N ARG A 100 -10.21 -4.38 -20.31
CA ARG A 100 -11.60 -4.85 -20.25
C ARG A 100 -12.40 -4.37 -21.47
N CYS A 101 -12.25 -3.11 -21.90
CA CYS A 101 -12.82 -2.63 -23.16
C CYS A 101 -12.17 -3.26 -24.38
N GLU A 102 -10.86 -3.53 -24.36
CA GLU A 102 -10.18 -4.22 -25.46
C GLU A 102 -10.76 -5.62 -25.68
N ARG A 103 -10.88 -6.41 -24.60
CA ARG A 103 -11.56 -7.72 -24.67
C ARG A 103 -13.01 -7.62 -25.13
N MET A 104 -13.75 -6.59 -24.71
CA MET A 104 -15.14 -6.42 -25.11
C MET A 104 -15.26 -5.99 -26.58
N ALA A 105 -14.36 -5.13 -27.06
CA ALA A 105 -14.27 -4.73 -28.46
C ALA A 105 -13.92 -5.93 -29.34
N ASP A 106 -12.94 -6.75 -28.96
CA ASP A 106 -12.58 -7.98 -29.67
C ASP A 106 -13.76 -8.95 -29.77
N VAL A 107 -14.50 -9.14 -28.67
CA VAL A 107 -15.69 -10.00 -28.64
C VAL A 107 -16.80 -9.47 -29.56
N VAL A 108 -17.04 -8.17 -29.60
CA VAL A 108 -18.06 -7.55 -30.46
C VAL A 108 -17.66 -7.66 -31.93
N ILE A 109 -16.40 -7.33 -32.26
CA ILE A 109 -15.87 -7.43 -33.62
C ILE A 109 -15.95 -8.88 -34.13
N ALA A 110 -15.54 -9.86 -33.32
CA ALA A 110 -15.63 -11.28 -33.66
C ALA A 110 -17.09 -11.73 -33.91
N ARG A 111 -18.04 -11.19 -33.15
CA ARG A 111 -19.46 -11.55 -33.30
C ARG A 111 -20.11 -10.94 -34.54
N LEU A 112 -19.68 -9.74 -34.93
CA LEU A 112 -20.16 -9.05 -36.13
C LEU A 112 -19.53 -9.64 -37.41
N SER A 113 -18.27 -10.08 -37.37
CA SER A 113 -17.59 -10.71 -38.51
C SER A 113 -18.07 -12.14 -38.81
N LEU A 114 -18.66 -12.83 -37.83
CA LEU A 114 -19.32 -14.14 -37.99
C LEU A 114 -20.79 -14.04 -38.43
N ALA A 115 -21.36 -12.83 -38.44
CA ALA A 115 -22.75 -12.56 -38.83
C ALA A 115 -22.90 -12.08 -40.29
N GLY A 116 -21.81 -12.13 -41.07
CA GLY A 116 -21.74 -11.81 -42.50
C GLY A 116 -21.48 -13.03 -43.37
#